data_AF-I3S2D7-F1
#
_entry.id   AF-I3S2D7-F1
#
_cell.length_a   1.000
_cell.length_b   1.000
_cell.length_c   1.000
_cell.angle_alpha   90.00
_cell.angle_beta   90.00
_cell.angle_gamma   90.00
#
_symmetry.space_group_name_H-M   'P 1'
#
loop_
_entity.id
_entity.type
_entity.pdbx_description
1 polymer ?
#
loop_
_entity_poly.entity_id
_entity_poly.type
_entity_poly.pdbx_seq_one_letter_code
_entity_poly.pdbx_strand_id
1 'polypeptide(L)' 'MSIPTFYCPSPDALIGPAPQLIDIDHPAQYTNYAYSEYYHNFWNRGLSKTTCVDMFKASN' A
#
# COMPACT_ATOMS: atom_id res chain seq x y z
N MET A 1 -11.74 -27.01 5.94
CA MET A 1 -11.52 -25.99 7.00
C MET A 1 -10.14 -25.40 6.78
N SER A 2 -10.00 -24.08 6.79
CA SER A 2 -8.70 -23.40 6.77
C SER A 2 -8.63 -22.39 7.91
N ILE A 3 -7.42 -22.14 8.42
CA ILE A 3 -7.14 -21.14 9.46
C ILE A 3 -5.97 -20.29 8.95
N PRO A 4 -6.25 -19.12 8.34
CA PRO A 4 -5.18 -18.25 7.86
C PRO A 4 -4.61 -17.41 9.01
N THR A 5 -3.30 -17.16 8.95
CA THR A 5 -2.60 -16.19 9.80
C THR A 5 -1.95 -15.15 8.90
N PHE A 6 -2.25 -13.88 9.14
CA PHE A 6 -1.72 -12.76 8.36
C PHE A 6 -0.64 -12.04 9.16
N TYR A 7 0.55 -11.91 8.59
CA TYR A 7 1.64 -11.13 9.15
C TYR A 7 1.66 -9.76 8.49
N CYS A 8 1.15 -8.77 9.20
CA CYS A 8 1.06 -7.40 8.72
C CYS A 8 2.17 -6.52 9.32
N PRO A 9 2.56 -5.43 8.64
CA PRO A 9 3.41 -4.40 9.22
C PRO A 9 2.81 -3.78 10.49
N SER A 10 3.66 -3.12 11.29
CA SER A 10 3.20 -2.28 12.39
C SER A 10 2.30 -1.14 11.87
N PRO A 11 1.28 -0.68 12.62
CA PRO A 11 0.39 0.40 12.17
C PRO A 11 1.09 1.71 11.79
N ASP A 12 2.24 2.00 12.42
CA ASP A 12 3.09 3.17 12.18
C ASP A 12 4.20 2.93 11.14
N ALA A 13 4.28 1.71 10.59
CA ALA A 13 5.26 1.40 9.56
C ALA A 13 5.03 2.26 8.31
N LEU A 14 6.11 2.88 7.83
CA LEU A 14 6.12 3.61 6.56
C LEU A 14 6.27 2.61 5.42
N ILE A 15 5.21 2.49 4.61
CA ILE A 15 5.15 1.63 3.44
C ILE A 15 5.51 2.45 2.21
N GLY A 16 6.30 1.87 1.32
CA GLY A 16 6.69 2.46 0.05
C GLY A 16 7.50 1.47 -0.80
N PRO A 17 7.83 1.82 -2.06
CA PRO A 17 8.69 1.00 -2.88
C PRO A 17 10.07 0.82 -2.22
N ALA A 18 10.63 -0.39 -2.29
CA ALA A 18 11.96 -0.64 -1.76
C ALA A 18 12.99 0.19 -2.56
N PRO A 19 13.82 1.04 -1.91
CA PRO A 19 14.72 1.96 -2.61
C PRO A 19 15.68 1.26 -3.59
N GLN A 20 16.13 0.04 -3.27
CA GLN A 20 17.00 -0.75 -4.14
C GLN A 20 16.33 -1.26 -5.43
N LEU A 21 15.01 -1.10 -5.57
CA LEU A 21 14.25 -1.51 -6.76
C LEU A 21 13.81 -0.30 -7.62
N ILE A 22 14.21 0.91 -7.25
CA ILE A 22 13.87 2.14 -7.97
C ILE A 22 15.09 2.57 -8.80
N ASP A 23 14.89 2.71 -10.11
CA ASP A 23 15.89 3.21 -11.04
C ASP A 23 15.25 4.00 -12.19
N ILE A 24 16.03 4.36 -13.21
CA ILE A 24 15.57 5.17 -14.35
C ILE A 24 14.54 4.41 -15.19
N ASP A 25 14.71 3.10 -15.36
CA ASP A 25 13.82 2.25 -16.12
C ASP A 25 12.61 1.79 -15.28
N HIS A 26 12.75 1.82 -13.94
CA HIS A 26 11.75 1.41 -12.96
C HIS A 26 11.51 2.51 -11.91
N PRO A 27 10.82 3.61 -12.27
CA PRO A 27 10.53 4.68 -11.32
C PRO A 27 9.56 4.23 -10.23
N ALA A 28 9.58 4.94 -9.10
CA ALA A 28 8.65 4.72 -8.00
C ALA A 28 7.19 4.91 -8.46
N GLN A 29 6.40 3.84 -8.45
CA GLN A 29 4.99 3.88 -8.86
C GLN A 29 4.04 4.31 -7.74
N TYR A 30 4.51 4.26 -6.49
CA TYR A 30 3.72 4.57 -5.31
C TYR A 30 4.48 5.52 -4.39
N THR A 31 3.75 6.42 -3.73
CA THR A 31 4.24 7.29 -2.67
C THR A 31 4.34 6.54 -1.35
N ASN A 32 5.03 7.14 -0.38
CA ASN A 32 5.09 6.58 0.96
C ASN A 32 3.80 6.89 1.75
N TYR A 33 3.32 5.92 2.52
CA TYR A 33 2.14 6.06 3.38
C TYR A 33 2.27 5.21 4.65
N ALA A 34 1.53 5.56 5.70
CA ALA A 34 1.49 4.73 6.91
C ALA A 34 0.62 3.48 6.69
N TYR A 35 1.03 2.32 7.20
CA TYR A 35 0.23 1.09 7.05
C TYR A 35 -1.19 1.24 7.62
N SER A 36 -1.35 1.96 8.73
CA SER A 36 -2.65 2.29 9.32
C SER A 36 -3.58 3.06 8.37
N GLU A 37 -3.05 3.97 7.55
CA GLU A 37 -3.83 4.72 6.55
C GLU A 37 -4.37 3.76 5.47
N TYR A 38 -3.51 2.89 4.93
CA TYR A 38 -3.92 1.87 3.98
C TYR A 38 -4.98 0.93 4.58
N TYR A 39 -4.75 0.44 5.79
CA TYR A 39 -5.64 -0.52 6.44
C TYR A 39 -7.02 0.10 6.73
N HIS A 40 -7.05 1.36 7.16
CA HIS A 40 -8.30 2.10 7.34
C HIS A 40 -9.06 2.27 6.02
N ASN A 41 -8.36 2.68 4.96
CA ASN A 41 -8.98 2.86 3.64
C ASN A 41 -9.49 1.54 3.05
N PHE A 42 -8.77 0.45 3.24
CA PHE A 42 -9.13 -0.89 2.78
C PHE A 42 -10.50 -1.33 3.29
N TRP A 43 -10.78 -1.14 4.58
CA TRP A 43 -12.04 -1.57 5.18
C TRP A 43 -13.21 -0.60 4.95
N ASN A 44 -12.94 0.69 4.76
CA ASN A 44 -13.97 1.73 4.80
C ASN A 44 -14.36 2.35 3.44
N ARG A 45 -13.66 2.02 2.34
CA ARG A 45 -13.91 2.69 1.04
C ARG A 45 -15.07 2.15 0.20
N GLY A 46 -15.67 1.02 0.56
CA GLY A 46 -16.70 0.36 -0.24
C GLY A 46 -16.17 -0.19 -1.58
N LEU A 47 -17.02 -0.90 -2.34
CA LEU A 47 -16.60 -1.68 -3.52
C LEU A 47 -16.61 -0.91 -4.86
N SER A 48 -17.11 0.33 -4.88
CA SER A 48 -17.25 1.12 -6.11
C SER A 48 -15.99 1.89 -6.53
N LYS A 49 -14.91 1.80 -5.75
CA LYS A 49 -13.66 2.54 -5.96
C LYS A 49 -12.58 1.63 -6.58
N THR A 50 -11.59 2.24 -7.23
CA THR A 50 -10.35 1.57 -7.68
C THR A 50 -9.65 0.85 -6.52
N THR A 51 -8.64 0.01 -6.82
CA THR A 51 -7.95 -0.76 -5.78
C THR A 51 -7.41 0.17 -4.69
N CYS A 52 -7.39 -0.27 -3.44
CA CYS A 52 -7.02 0.61 -2.32
C CYS A 52 -5.58 1.14 -2.43
N VAL A 53 -4.70 0.40 -3.08
CA VAL A 53 -3.31 0.82 -3.33
C VAL A 53 -3.23 1.95 -4.36
N ASP A 54 -4.21 2.08 -5.27
CA ASP A 54 -4.22 3.14 -6.29
C ASP A 54 -4.32 4.56 -5.68
N MET A 55 -4.76 4.67 -4.43
CA MET A 55 -4.75 5.94 -3.68
C MET A 55 -3.35 6.50 -3.48
N PHE A 56 -2.37 5.61 -3.45
CA PHE A 56 -0.98 5.93 -3.15
C PHE A 56 -0.12 5.94 -4.41
N LYS A 57 -0.72 5.97 -5.61
CA LYS A 57 0.06 6.12 -6.85
C LYS A 57 0.82 7.44 -6.83
N ALA A 58 2.09 7.38 -7.23
CA ALA A 58 2.84 8.58 -7.54
C ALA A 58 2.15 9.34 -8.68
N SER A 59 2.01 10.66 -8.54
CA SER A 59 1.55 11.51 -9.64
C SER A 59 2.58 11.46 -10.76
N ASN A 60 2.12 11.23 -11.99
CA ASN A 60 2.92 11.41 -13.21
C ASN A 60 3.17 12.90 -13.47
#